data_AF-A0A6N8W524-F1
#
_entry.id   AF-A0A6N8W524-F1
#
_cell.length_a   1.000
_cell.length_b   1.000
_cell.length_c   1.000
_cell.angle_alpha   90.00
_cell.angle_beta   90.00
_cell.angle_gamma   90.00
#
_symmetry.space_group_name_H-M   'P 1'
#
loop_
_entity.id
_entity.type
_entity.pdbx_description
1 polymer ?
#
loop_
_entity_poly.entity_id
_entity_poly.type
_entity_poly.pdbx_seq_one_letter_code
_entity_poly.pdbx_strand_id
1 'polypeptide(L)'
;MLSRTADSMYWIGRYMERAENTIRLLRVRLNFMVGQAAQHGNDRGWQQFFSALRQPPPVMKNGVVDSEAALQMAHNLTFDADNQTSISGCINLARSNAHTVRSQLSSQLWEHMNRLYLRLHSWQGHQNWHDERDNFFRELESSVSLFQGLALSSLLHDEGGLFIQIGGPLERVFSVCHLLQAHFHYFG
;
A
#
# COMPACT_ATOMS: atom_id res chain seq x y z
N MET A 1 -4.82 3.93 29.64
CA MET A 1 -3.97 2.99 28.87
C MET A 1 -4.71 2.33 27.71
N LEU A 2 -6.03 2.07 27.79
CA LEU A 2 -6.85 1.51 26.68
C LEU A 2 -6.80 2.31 25.36
N SER A 3 -6.81 3.64 25.40
CA SER A 3 -6.87 4.47 24.18
C SER A 3 -5.65 4.32 23.26
N ARG A 4 -4.44 4.15 23.79
CA ARG A 4 -3.22 4.05 22.94
C ARG A 4 -3.11 2.68 22.27
N THR A 5 -3.47 1.62 22.98
CA THR A 5 -3.50 0.26 22.42
C THR A 5 -4.52 0.17 21.29
N ALA A 6 -5.73 0.70 21.50
CA ALA A 6 -6.77 0.78 20.49
C ALA A 6 -6.34 1.60 19.26
N ASP A 7 -5.71 2.76 19.47
CA ASP A 7 -5.20 3.61 18.39
C ASP A 7 -4.14 2.88 17.54
N SER A 8 -3.14 2.25 18.17
CA SER A 8 -2.12 1.48 17.45
C SER A 8 -2.72 0.31 16.67
N MET A 9 -3.67 -0.43 17.25
CA MET A 9 -4.37 -1.52 16.57
C MET A 9 -5.20 -1.04 15.38
N TYR A 10 -5.93 0.04 15.55
CA TYR A 10 -6.69 0.69 14.48
C TYR A 10 -5.80 1.09 13.32
N TRP A 11 -4.66 1.72 13.62
CA TRP A 11 -3.70 2.15 12.59
C TRP A 11 -3.00 0.98 11.91
N ILE A 12 -2.73 -0.14 12.59
CA ILE A 12 -2.23 -1.36 11.93
C ILE A 12 -3.18 -1.77 10.79
N GLY A 13 -4.48 -1.88 11.08
CA GLY A 13 -5.48 -2.24 10.06
C GLY A 13 -5.50 -1.26 8.88
N ARG A 14 -5.48 0.05 9.17
CA ARG A 14 -5.46 1.10 8.12
C ARG A 14 -4.21 1.06 7.26
N TYR A 15 -3.03 0.93 7.85
CA TYR A 15 -1.79 0.92 7.08
C TYR A 15 -1.66 -0.33 6.21
N MET A 16 -2.12 -1.49 6.70
CA MET A 16 -2.13 -2.71 5.89
C MET A 16 -3.08 -2.60 4.69
N GLU A 17 -4.30 -2.09 4.89
CA GLU A 17 -5.22 -1.82 3.77
C GLU A 17 -4.67 -0.78 2.80
N ARG A 18 -4.05 0.30 3.31
CA ARG A 18 -3.43 1.33 2.46
C ARG A 18 -2.32 0.75 1.60
N ALA A 19 -1.47 -0.12 2.16
CA ALA A 19 -0.45 -0.83 1.41
C ALA A 19 -1.05 -1.68 0.29
N GLU A 20 -2.12 -2.44 0.57
CA GLU A 20 -2.84 -3.23 -0.44
C GLU A 20 -3.40 -2.36 -1.57
N ASN A 21 -4.05 -1.23 -1.22
CA ASN A 21 -4.59 -0.31 -2.20
C ASN A 21 -3.48 0.29 -3.10
N THR A 22 -2.35 0.71 -2.51
CA THR A 22 -1.19 1.20 -3.27
C THR A 22 -0.63 0.12 -4.19
N ILE A 23 -0.48 -1.13 -3.72
CA ILE A 23 -0.05 -2.28 -4.54
C ILE A 23 -1.00 -2.45 -5.74
N ARG A 24 -2.31 -2.53 -5.50
CA ARG A 24 -3.30 -2.76 -6.56
C ARG A 24 -3.30 -1.66 -7.61
N LEU A 25 -3.29 -0.40 -7.18
CA LEU A 25 -3.27 0.74 -8.10
C LEU A 25 -1.96 0.77 -8.91
N LEU A 26 -0.80 0.49 -8.29
CA LEU A 26 0.48 0.41 -8.99
C LEU A 26 0.48 -0.70 -10.04
N ARG A 27 0.00 -1.90 -9.70
CA ARG A 27 -0.08 -3.03 -10.64
C ARG A 27 -0.92 -2.68 -11.86
N VAL A 28 -2.12 -2.12 -11.63
CA VAL A 28 -3.00 -1.67 -12.72
C VAL A 28 -2.28 -0.62 -13.57
N ARG A 29 -1.67 0.39 -12.94
CA ARG A 29 -0.99 1.49 -13.64
C ARG A 29 0.16 1.02 -14.52
N LEU A 30 1.01 0.14 -13.99
CA LEU A 30 2.16 -0.40 -14.71
C LEU A 30 1.74 -1.34 -15.84
N ASN A 31 0.69 -2.15 -15.64
CA ASN A 31 0.14 -3.00 -16.71
C ASN A 31 -0.43 -2.14 -17.86
N PHE A 32 -1.09 -1.02 -17.54
CA PHE A 32 -1.55 -0.07 -18.56
C PHE A 32 -0.41 0.56 -19.36
N MET A 33 0.77 0.77 -18.77
CA MET A 33 1.94 1.28 -19.51
C MET A 33 2.46 0.29 -20.54
N VAL A 34 2.53 -1.00 -20.19
CA VAL A 34 2.97 -2.06 -21.11
C VAL A 34 2.03 -2.14 -22.33
N GLY A 35 0.72 -2.02 -22.11
CA GLY A 35 -0.29 -2.05 -23.19
C GLY A 35 -0.36 -0.78 -24.04
N GLN A 36 -0.01 0.39 -23.50
CA GLN A 36 -0.11 1.70 -24.18
C GLN A 36 1.21 2.19 -24.79
N ALA A 37 2.24 1.34 -24.93
CA ALA A 37 3.50 1.70 -25.59
C ALA A 37 3.34 2.27 -27.04
N ALA A 38 2.12 2.28 -27.59
CA ALA A 38 1.77 2.86 -28.88
C ALA A 38 1.15 4.28 -28.84
N GLN A 39 0.75 4.84 -27.69
CA GLN A 39 0.12 6.19 -27.65
C GLN A 39 0.79 7.13 -26.64
N HIS A 40 1.58 8.06 -27.18
CA HIS A 40 2.13 9.19 -26.44
C HIS A 40 0.98 10.03 -25.84
N GLY A 41 1.04 10.36 -24.54
CA GLY A 41 0.19 11.40 -23.94
C GLY A 41 -0.85 11.01 -22.88
N ASN A 42 -0.72 9.89 -22.16
CA ASN A 42 -1.64 9.57 -21.05
C ASN A 42 -1.22 10.19 -19.70
N ASP A 43 -0.94 11.48 -19.74
CA ASP A 43 -0.52 12.33 -18.61
C ASP A 43 -1.61 12.50 -17.56
N ARG A 44 -2.86 12.62 -18.01
CA ARG A 44 -4.04 12.69 -17.13
C ARG A 44 -4.20 11.44 -16.28
N GLY A 45 -3.83 10.27 -16.81
CA GLY A 45 -3.90 9.05 -16.03
C GLY A 45 -2.95 9.05 -14.81
N TRP A 46 -1.80 9.73 -14.91
CA TRP A 46 -0.82 9.76 -13.80
C TRP A 46 -1.29 10.76 -12.76
N GLN A 47 -1.82 11.89 -13.20
CA GLN A 47 -2.48 12.86 -12.34
C GLN A 47 -3.67 12.23 -11.59
N GLN A 48 -4.53 11.46 -12.28
CA GLN A 48 -5.64 10.71 -11.68
C GLN A 48 -5.12 9.68 -10.67
N PHE A 49 -4.09 8.91 -11.02
CA PHE A 49 -3.51 7.90 -10.15
C PHE A 49 -2.96 8.50 -8.85
N PHE A 50 -2.17 9.58 -8.94
CA PHE A 50 -1.64 10.28 -7.77
C PHE A 50 -2.78 10.92 -6.94
N SER A 51 -3.79 11.49 -7.61
CA SER A 51 -4.99 12.02 -6.95
C SER A 51 -5.75 10.94 -6.18
N ALA A 52 -5.91 9.73 -6.74
CA ALA A 52 -6.57 8.61 -6.07
C ALA A 52 -5.79 8.14 -4.82
N LEU A 53 -4.46 8.25 -4.85
CA LEU A 53 -3.59 7.97 -3.71
C LEU A 53 -3.49 9.13 -2.70
N ARG A 54 -4.12 10.29 -2.97
CA ARG A 54 -3.94 11.54 -2.21
C ARG A 54 -2.47 11.99 -2.14
N GLN A 55 -1.72 11.69 -3.17
CA GLN A 55 -0.34 12.12 -3.31
C GLN A 55 -0.29 13.37 -4.20
N PRO A 56 0.68 14.28 -3.98
CA PRO A 56 0.85 15.42 -4.85
C PRO A 56 1.04 14.95 -6.30
N PRO A 57 0.54 15.71 -7.29
CA PRO A 57 0.70 15.34 -8.68
C PRO A 57 2.19 15.19 -9.01
N PRO A 58 2.52 14.28 -9.94
CA PRO A 58 3.92 14.04 -10.30
C PRO A 58 4.54 15.28 -10.94
N VAL A 59 5.85 15.46 -10.77
CA VAL A 59 6.59 16.51 -11.47
C VAL A 59 6.75 16.10 -12.93
N MET A 60 6.10 16.83 -13.83
CA MET A 60 6.09 16.52 -15.26
C MET A 60 7.03 17.50 -15.99
N LYS A 61 8.03 16.98 -16.71
CA LYS A 61 8.82 17.80 -17.63
C LYS A 61 8.02 17.98 -18.92
N ASN A 62 7.77 19.24 -19.31
CA ASN A 62 6.98 19.59 -20.51
C ASN A 62 5.58 18.97 -20.54
N GLY A 63 5.01 18.67 -19.37
CA GLY A 63 3.69 18.06 -19.27
C GLY A 63 3.63 16.61 -19.72
N VAL A 64 4.77 15.91 -19.86
CA VAL A 64 4.84 14.49 -20.23
C VAL A 64 5.51 13.67 -19.12
N VAL A 65 4.95 12.50 -18.82
CA VAL A 65 5.62 11.45 -18.03
C VAL A 65 6.23 10.41 -18.96
N ASP A 66 7.56 10.38 -19.06
CA ASP A 66 8.26 9.30 -19.77
C ASP A 66 8.32 8.00 -18.95
N SER A 67 8.77 6.92 -19.61
CA SER A 67 8.85 5.59 -18.99
C SER A 67 9.82 5.53 -17.81
N GLU A 68 10.89 6.33 -17.81
CA GLU A 68 11.88 6.35 -16.74
C GLU A 68 11.31 7.05 -15.49
N ALA A 69 10.70 8.21 -15.67
CA ALA A 69 9.98 8.94 -14.63
C ALA A 69 8.84 8.10 -14.05
N ALA A 70 8.07 7.41 -14.90
CA ALA A 70 7.03 6.47 -14.48
C ALA A 70 7.56 5.35 -13.58
N LEU A 71 8.67 4.72 -13.96
CA LEU A 71 9.30 3.68 -13.16
C LEU A 71 9.88 4.22 -11.86
N GLN A 72 10.48 5.42 -11.87
CA GLN A 72 10.98 6.06 -10.66
C GLN A 72 9.85 6.39 -9.68
N MET A 73 8.70 6.87 -10.19
CA MET A 73 7.52 7.13 -9.37
C MET A 73 6.97 5.85 -8.75
N ALA A 74 6.87 4.78 -9.53
CA ALA A 74 6.45 3.47 -9.03
C ALA A 74 7.45 2.91 -7.99
N HIS A 75 8.75 3.12 -8.20
CA HIS A 75 9.80 2.75 -7.25
C HIS A 75 9.61 3.50 -5.93
N ASN A 76 9.43 4.82 -5.98
CA ASN A 76 9.21 5.65 -4.78
C ASN A 76 7.95 5.21 -4.03
N LEU A 77 6.84 5.01 -4.72
CA LEU A 77 5.60 4.49 -4.09
C LEU A 77 5.73 3.05 -3.57
N THR A 78 6.78 2.33 -3.96
CA THR A 78 7.09 1.00 -3.39
C THR A 78 7.99 1.12 -2.16
N PHE A 79 9.10 1.85 -2.27
CA PHE A 79 10.22 1.74 -1.32
C PHE A 79 10.46 2.97 -0.44
N ASP A 80 9.83 4.12 -0.70
CA ASP A 80 10.03 5.35 0.10
C ASP A 80 9.47 5.17 1.52
N ALA A 81 10.34 4.88 2.49
CA ALA A 81 9.97 4.59 3.87
C ALA A 81 9.32 5.78 4.61
N ASP A 82 9.55 7.01 4.16
CA ASP A 82 9.03 8.22 4.78
C ASP A 82 7.65 8.61 4.23
N ASN A 83 7.30 8.10 3.05
CA ASN A 83 5.98 8.31 2.46
C ASN A 83 4.93 7.38 3.08
N GLN A 84 3.98 7.94 3.82
CA GLN A 84 2.89 7.22 4.48
C GLN A 84 1.82 6.61 3.54
N THR A 85 2.03 6.73 2.22
CA THR A 85 1.22 6.09 1.18
C THR A 85 2.02 5.03 0.41
N SER A 86 3.35 5.05 0.49
CA SER A 86 4.16 4.01 -0.12
C SER A 86 3.94 2.68 0.60
N ILE A 87 4.26 1.58 -0.09
CA ILE A 87 4.15 0.24 0.47
C ILE A 87 5.10 0.11 1.68
N SER A 88 6.37 0.45 1.51
CA SER A 88 7.38 0.39 2.58
C SER A 88 6.98 1.26 3.79
N GLY A 89 6.59 2.51 3.57
CA GLY A 89 6.18 3.42 4.64
C GLY A 89 4.95 2.91 5.41
N CYS A 90 3.95 2.39 4.71
CA CYS A 90 2.78 1.77 5.36
C CYS A 90 3.17 0.55 6.20
N ILE A 91 4.00 -0.36 5.67
CA ILE A 91 4.45 -1.55 6.42
C ILE A 91 5.31 -1.16 7.63
N ASN A 92 6.15 -0.12 7.51
CA ASN A 92 6.97 0.39 8.60
C ASN A 92 6.13 0.99 9.73
N LEU A 93 5.09 1.74 9.38
CA LEU A 93 4.14 2.31 10.34
C LEU A 93 3.27 1.23 10.99
N ALA A 94 2.81 0.24 10.23
CA ALA A 94 2.09 -0.92 10.76
C ALA A 94 2.95 -1.70 11.76
N ARG A 95 4.19 -2.03 11.38
CA ARG A 95 5.14 -2.75 12.25
C ARG A 95 5.49 -1.96 13.51
N SER A 96 5.71 -0.65 13.38
CA SER A 96 5.99 0.21 14.54
C SER A 96 4.83 0.20 15.53
N ASN A 97 3.59 0.35 15.05
CA ASN A 97 2.41 0.23 15.89
C ASN A 97 2.31 -1.17 16.53
N ALA A 98 2.51 -2.22 15.74
CA ALA A 98 2.48 -3.60 16.20
C ALA A 98 3.51 -3.89 17.30
N HIS A 99 4.68 -3.26 17.25
CA HIS A 99 5.69 -3.38 18.29
C HIS A 99 5.17 -2.81 19.63
N THR A 100 4.47 -1.68 19.60
CA THR A 100 3.92 -1.06 20.82
C THR A 100 2.81 -1.89 21.47
N VAL A 101 2.10 -2.71 20.68
CA VAL A 101 1.01 -3.58 21.15
C VAL A 101 1.35 -5.06 21.03
N ARG A 102 2.64 -5.42 21.04
CA ARG A 102 3.11 -6.79 20.77
C ARG A 102 2.45 -7.86 21.64
N SER A 103 2.18 -7.55 22.92
CA SER A 103 1.53 -8.47 23.86
C SER A 103 0.10 -8.83 23.48
N GLN A 104 -0.54 -8.04 22.62
CA GLN A 104 -1.90 -8.25 22.14
C GLN A 104 -1.96 -8.95 20.78
N LEU A 105 -0.82 -9.09 20.09
CA LEU A 105 -0.78 -9.73 18.78
C LEU A 105 -0.37 -11.20 18.93
N SER A 106 -1.03 -12.07 18.16
CA SER A 106 -0.59 -13.45 18.03
C SER A 106 0.83 -13.50 17.47
N SER A 107 1.62 -14.49 17.91
CA SER A 107 3.00 -14.66 17.40
C SER A 107 3.02 -14.83 15.89
N GLN A 108 2.02 -15.52 15.33
CA GLN A 108 1.89 -15.72 13.88
C GLN A 108 1.69 -14.40 13.13
N LEU A 109 0.81 -13.51 13.63
CA LEU A 109 0.56 -12.21 12.99
C LEU A 109 1.80 -11.31 13.05
N TRP A 110 2.50 -11.30 14.20
CA TRP A 110 3.74 -10.58 14.39
C TRP A 110 4.86 -11.08 13.45
N GLU A 111 5.07 -12.38 13.39
CA GLU A 111 6.08 -13.00 12.52
C GLU A 111 5.80 -12.76 11.05
N HIS A 112 4.52 -12.80 10.63
CA HIS A 112 4.13 -12.54 9.26
C HIS A 112 4.43 -11.08 8.85
N MET A 113 4.08 -10.12 9.69
CA MET A 113 4.39 -8.70 9.46
C MET A 113 5.90 -8.43 9.42
N ASN A 114 6.68 -9.11 10.27
CA ASN A 114 8.13 -9.03 10.20
C ASN A 114 8.71 -9.63 8.91
N ARG A 115 8.17 -10.77 8.45
CA ARG A 115 8.57 -11.36 7.17
C ARG A 115 8.27 -10.41 6.01
N LEU A 116 7.10 -9.78 5.99
CA LEU A 116 6.72 -8.79 4.99
C LEU A 116 7.67 -7.57 5.00
N TYR A 117 7.99 -7.04 6.19
CA TYR A 117 8.97 -5.96 6.35
C TYR A 117 10.34 -6.36 5.79
N LEU A 118 10.86 -7.52 6.19
CA LEU A 118 12.17 -8.01 5.74
C LEU A 118 12.18 -8.27 4.23
N ARG A 119 11.09 -8.80 3.67
CA ARG A 119 10.95 -9.04 2.23
C ARG A 119 11.10 -7.74 1.44
N LEU A 120 10.41 -6.67 1.85
CA LEU A 120 10.47 -5.36 1.22
C LEU A 120 11.86 -4.72 1.29
N HIS A 121 12.59 -4.91 2.40
CA HIS A 121 13.92 -4.31 2.61
C HIS A 121 15.08 -5.23 2.21
N SER A 122 14.79 -6.42 1.67
CA SER A 122 15.81 -7.37 1.24
C SER A 122 16.37 -7.01 -0.12
N TRP A 123 17.63 -7.33 -0.36
CA TRP A 123 18.25 -7.19 -1.68
C TRP A 123 17.48 -7.96 -2.77
N GLN A 124 17.00 -9.16 -2.46
CA GLN A 124 16.12 -9.93 -3.34
C GLN A 124 14.77 -9.22 -3.60
N GLY A 125 14.27 -8.44 -2.63
CA GLY A 125 13.13 -7.53 -2.79
C GLY A 125 13.35 -6.54 -3.92
N HIS A 126 14.45 -5.82 -3.83
CA HIS A 126 14.85 -4.85 -4.84
C HIS A 126 15.08 -5.51 -6.21
N GLN A 127 15.80 -6.64 -6.27
CA GLN A 127 16.02 -7.35 -7.53
C GLN A 127 14.71 -7.80 -8.19
N ASN A 128 13.82 -8.46 -7.45
CA ASN A 128 12.54 -8.91 -8.01
C ASN A 128 11.67 -7.73 -8.49
N TRP A 129 11.76 -6.56 -7.86
CA TRP A 129 11.07 -5.37 -8.35
C TRP A 129 11.59 -4.89 -9.72
N HIS A 130 12.89 -5.04 -9.98
CA HIS A 130 13.49 -4.71 -11.27
C HIS A 130 13.19 -5.77 -12.34
N ASP A 131 13.41 -7.04 -12.02
CA ASP A 131 13.43 -8.14 -12.98
C ASP A 131 12.05 -8.78 -13.21
N GLU A 132 11.24 -8.92 -12.15
CA GLU A 132 9.96 -9.65 -12.16
C GLU A 132 8.84 -8.88 -11.45
N ARG A 133 8.66 -7.61 -11.82
CA ARG A 133 7.81 -6.66 -11.09
C ARG A 133 6.36 -7.11 -10.82
N ASP A 134 5.70 -7.74 -11.79
CA ASP A 134 4.33 -8.24 -11.57
C ASP A 134 4.29 -9.42 -10.58
N ASN A 135 5.28 -10.31 -10.61
CA ASN A 135 5.41 -11.37 -9.59
C ASN A 135 5.67 -10.78 -8.21
N PHE A 136 6.58 -9.80 -8.11
CA PHE A 136 6.86 -9.08 -6.88
C PHE A 136 5.60 -8.46 -6.27
N PHE A 137 4.80 -7.73 -7.06
CA PHE A 137 3.57 -7.13 -6.54
C PHE A 137 2.49 -8.17 -6.20
N ARG A 138 2.37 -9.26 -6.97
CA ARG A 138 1.44 -10.37 -6.64
C ARG A 138 1.78 -11.03 -5.32
N GLU A 139 3.07 -11.25 -5.07
CA GLU A 139 3.55 -11.80 -3.81
C GLU A 139 3.24 -10.88 -2.64
N LEU A 140 3.49 -9.56 -2.79
CA LEU A 140 3.15 -8.58 -1.76
C LEU A 140 1.65 -8.49 -1.50
N GLU A 141 0.82 -8.42 -2.55
CA GLU A 141 -0.64 -8.42 -2.43
C GLU A 141 -1.15 -9.65 -1.69
N SER A 142 -0.62 -10.83 -2.04
CA SER A 142 -0.94 -12.10 -1.37
C SER A 142 -0.52 -12.08 0.09
N SER A 143 0.65 -11.52 0.40
CA SER A 143 1.17 -11.41 1.77
C SER A 143 0.33 -10.46 2.63
N VAL A 144 -0.10 -9.31 2.08
CA VAL A 144 -1.01 -8.39 2.78
C VAL A 144 -2.38 -9.03 2.99
N SER A 145 -2.92 -9.73 1.99
CA SER A 145 -4.19 -10.47 2.12
C SER A 145 -4.10 -11.57 3.19
N LEU A 146 -2.96 -12.29 3.24
CA LEU A 146 -2.70 -13.29 4.27
C LEU A 146 -2.64 -12.65 5.65
N PHE A 147 -2.01 -11.48 5.80
CA PHE A 147 -2.03 -10.74 7.07
C PHE A 147 -3.47 -10.48 7.55
N GLN A 148 -4.35 -10.01 6.66
CA GLN A 148 -5.74 -9.73 7.01
C GLN A 148 -6.50 -11.01 7.41
N GLY A 149 -6.27 -12.12 6.70
CA GLY A 149 -6.83 -13.43 7.05
C GLY A 149 -6.34 -13.94 8.42
N LEU A 150 -5.05 -13.76 8.71
CA LEU A 150 -4.46 -14.07 10.02
C LEU A 150 -5.02 -13.18 11.12
N ALA A 151 -5.20 -11.89 10.86
CA ALA A 151 -5.81 -10.96 11.81
C ALA A 151 -7.25 -11.39 12.14
N LEU A 152 -8.04 -11.75 11.13
CA LEU A 152 -9.44 -12.18 11.33
C LEU A 152 -9.54 -13.51 12.09
N SER A 153 -8.62 -14.45 11.85
CA SER A 153 -8.67 -15.79 12.43
C SER A 153 -8.01 -15.92 13.80
N SER A 154 -6.95 -15.14 14.07
CA SER A 154 -6.09 -15.33 15.26
C SER A 154 -6.24 -14.25 16.33
N LEU A 155 -6.80 -13.09 16.00
CA LEU A 155 -7.19 -12.13 17.04
C LEU A 155 -8.44 -12.70 17.69
N LEU A 156 -8.23 -13.38 18.82
CA LEU A 156 -9.28 -13.80 19.74
C LEU A 156 -10.24 -12.63 20.00
N HIS A 157 -11.47 -12.92 20.41
CA HIS A 157 -12.55 -11.96 20.70
C HIS A 157 -12.23 -10.93 21.83
N ASP A 158 -10.99 -10.47 21.97
CA ASP A 158 -10.64 -9.29 22.75
C ASP A 158 -11.03 -8.00 22.01
N GLU A 159 -11.27 -6.95 22.77
CA GLU A 159 -11.69 -5.64 22.25
C GLU A 159 -10.62 -5.01 21.32
N GLY A 160 -9.36 -5.44 21.44
CA GLY A 160 -8.24 -4.95 20.65
C GLY A 160 -8.27 -5.41 19.19
N GLY A 161 -8.61 -6.68 18.98
CA GLY A 161 -8.76 -7.27 17.66
C GLY A 161 -9.78 -6.54 16.79
N LEU A 162 -10.86 -6.04 17.40
CA LEU A 162 -11.90 -5.26 16.72
C LEU A 162 -11.35 -3.97 16.10
N PHE A 163 -10.35 -3.33 16.71
CA PHE A 163 -9.75 -2.11 16.15
C PHE A 163 -8.96 -2.38 14.86
N ILE A 164 -8.21 -3.49 14.79
CA ILE A 164 -7.57 -3.91 13.53
C ILE A 164 -8.65 -4.21 12.48
N GLN A 165 -9.71 -4.92 12.88
CA GLN A 165 -10.79 -5.34 11.99
C GLN A 165 -11.61 -4.16 11.44
N ILE A 166 -11.78 -3.06 12.18
CA ILE A 166 -12.49 -1.86 11.69
C ILE A 166 -11.59 -0.92 10.89
N GLY A 167 -10.29 -0.87 11.21
CA GLY A 167 -9.34 0.02 10.53
C GLY A 167 -9.23 -0.26 9.03
N GLY A 168 -9.12 -1.54 8.64
CA GLY A 168 -9.00 -1.94 7.23
C GLY A 168 -10.21 -1.51 6.38
N PRO A 169 -11.43 -1.97 6.69
CA PRO A 169 -12.64 -1.58 5.97
C PRO A 169 -12.85 -0.07 5.89
N LEU A 170 -12.51 0.68 6.94
CA LEU A 170 -12.64 2.13 6.92
C LEU A 170 -11.64 2.78 5.95
N GLU A 171 -10.37 2.35 5.93
CA GLU A 171 -9.40 2.82 4.94
C GLU A 171 -9.82 2.45 3.51
N ARG A 172 -10.45 1.28 3.32
CA ARG A 172 -10.99 0.85 2.02
C ARG A 172 -12.09 1.79 1.54
N VAL A 173 -13.05 2.14 2.40
CA VAL A 173 -14.10 3.11 2.08
C VAL A 173 -13.48 4.45 1.67
N PHE A 174 -12.52 4.96 2.45
CA PHE A 174 -11.79 6.18 2.05
C PHE A 174 -11.11 6.03 0.70
N SER A 175 -10.40 4.93 0.46
CA SER A 175 -9.68 4.70 -0.81
C SER A 175 -10.64 4.69 -2.01
N VAL A 176 -11.80 4.05 -1.89
CA VAL A 176 -12.84 4.02 -2.93
C VAL A 176 -13.41 5.42 -3.17
N CYS A 177 -13.71 6.19 -2.12
CA CYS A 177 -14.19 7.57 -2.27
C CYS A 177 -13.19 8.45 -3.03
N HIS A 178 -11.90 8.36 -2.71
CA HIS A 178 -10.86 9.13 -3.40
C HIS A 178 -10.66 8.67 -4.85
N LEU A 179 -10.75 7.36 -5.11
CA LEU A 179 -10.71 6.82 -6.47
C LEU A 179 -11.86 7.36 -7.33
N LEU A 180 -13.08 7.36 -6.79
CA LEU A 180 -14.26 7.91 -7.47
C LEU A 180 -14.13 9.42 -7.67
N GLN A 181 -13.72 10.17 -6.65
CA GLN A 181 -13.50 11.61 -6.76
C GLN A 181 -12.46 11.94 -7.82
N ALA A 182 -11.33 11.23 -7.86
CA ALA A 182 -10.32 11.38 -8.89
C ALA A 182 -10.91 11.06 -10.28
N HIS A 183 -11.67 9.98 -10.41
CA HIS A 183 -12.32 9.66 -11.68
C HIS A 183 -13.25 10.78 -12.18
N PHE A 184 -14.16 11.27 -11.33
CA PHE A 184 -15.08 12.35 -11.72
C PHE A 184 -14.38 13.70 -11.94
N HIS A 185 -13.26 13.97 -11.28
CA HIS A 185 -12.51 15.20 -11.51
C HIS A 185 -11.82 15.25 -12.89
N TYR A 186 -11.35 14.10 -13.40
CA TYR A 186 -10.61 14.04 -14.67
C TYR A 186 -11.47 13.59 -15.86
N PHE A 187 -12.64 12.97 -15.63
CA PHE A 187 -13.52 12.43 -16.69
C PHE A 187 -14.99 12.88 -16.61
N GLY A 188 -15.39 13.58 -15.54
CA GLY A 188 -16.70 14.24 -15.44
C GLY A 188 -16.66 15.64 -16.03
#